data_AF-A0A293MCQ7-F1
#
_entry.id   AF-A0A293MCQ7-F1
#
_cell.length_a   1.000
_cell.length_b   1.000
_cell.length_c   1.000
_cell.angle_alpha   90.00
_cell.angle_beta   90.00
_cell.angle_gamma   90.00
#
_symmetry.space_group_name_H-M   'P 1'
#
loop_
_entity.id
_entity.type
_entity.pdbx_description
1 polymer ?
#
loop_
_entity_poly.entity_id
_entity_poly.type
_entity_poly.pdbx_seq_one_letter_code
_entity_poly.pdbx_strand_id
1 'polypeptide(L)'
;MEYRHLFHANQEVAWLDQLERRYAWLKKSLLAFEDKFGRMFPADWEVSECIAVQFCHITRNELSQLMKSRVQDMDVRLLLHAIQTTSTFETLLSHRFTGATLVAGGTDIANQNKAKMCNPFVEDSNPFSQDMDPSAEEEQIQQALVAKIKPFQGIISACFEPHLNIYVESQDRSLRQLLEQFVAEPPPPVEAGVGVLPSCAQLFVTYKKCLVQCSQLSTGQPLLALAQVFKRHLADYATRVLQGSLPNRAGNTGSSAAALMHNFQSLLKEGEAPRLTSAEVCRVCGVLGTAEYCLETTQQLEGKLKEKIASHLTSEITMADEQNLFHNGVKFGLQVHSRPTNQFAH
;
A
#
# COMPACT_ATOMS: atom_id res chain seq x y z
N MET A 1 36.35 -4.78 12.72
CA MET A 1 35.71 -4.98 11.40
C MET A 1 35.70 -3.65 10.67
N GLU A 2 36.38 -3.57 9.53
CA GLU A 2 36.50 -2.38 8.68
C GLU A 2 35.13 -1.77 8.32
N TYR A 3 34.14 -2.63 8.02
CA TYR A 3 32.76 -2.24 7.76
C TYR A 3 32.14 -1.35 8.86
N ARG A 4 32.30 -1.72 10.14
CA ARG A 4 31.73 -0.97 11.28
C ARG A 4 32.37 0.40 11.49
N HIS A 5 33.60 0.59 11.01
CA HIS A 5 34.28 1.89 11.08
C HIS A 5 33.82 2.81 9.94
N LEU A 6 33.67 2.25 8.73
CA LEU A 6 33.22 2.98 7.54
C LEU A 6 31.78 3.46 7.65
N PHE A 7 30.87 2.62 8.17
CA PHE A 7 29.43 2.94 8.28
C PHE A 7 28.99 3.25 9.71
N HIS A 8 29.91 3.75 10.55
CA HIS A 8 29.59 4.17 11.92
C HIS A 8 28.54 5.29 11.93
N ALA A 9 27.70 5.36 12.97
CA ALA A 9 26.57 6.30 13.05
C ALA A 9 26.91 7.80 12.96
N ASN A 10 28.19 8.14 13.15
CA ASN A 10 28.72 9.50 13.08
C ASN A 10 29.21 9.88 11.68
N GLN A 11 29.31 8.91 10.77
CA GLN A 11 29.74 9.13 9.39
C GLN A 11 28.54 9.50 8.52
N GLU A 12 28.68 10.51 7.66
CA GLU A 12 27.62 10.90 6.72
C GLU A 12 27.27 9.77 5.74
N VAL A 13 28.27 8.97 5.35
CA VAL A 13 28.09 7.80 4.46
C VAL A 13 27.25 6.67 5.08
N ALA A 14 26.95 6.74 6.38
CA ALA A 14 26.10 5.78 7.05
C ALA A 14 24.60 6.07 6.86
N TRP A 15 24.23 7.29 6.44
CA TRP A 15 22.85 7.73 6.34
C TRP A 15 22.10 7.11 5.13
N LEU A 16 20.77 7.23 5.16
CA LEU A 16 19.86 6.57 4.22
C LEU A 16 20.05 6.98 2.75
N ASP A 17 20.59 8.17 2.51
CA ASP A 17 20.88 8.70 1.17
C ASP A 17 22.08 7.99 0.51
N GLN A 18 22.97 7.37 1.29
CA GLN A 18 24.16 6.67 0.82
C GLN A 18 24.05 5.14 0.90
N LEU A 19 22.83 4.59 0.97
CA LEU A 19 22.61 3.13 0.99
C LEU A 19 23.24 2.41 -0.21
N GLU A 20 23.25 3.04 -1.39
CA GLU A 20 23.91 2.48 -2.57
C GLU A 20 25.40 2.23 -2.35
N ARG A 21 26.10 3.13 -1.65
CA ARG A 21 27.52 2.96 -1.31
C ARG A 21 27.71 1.78 -0.36
N ARG A 22 26.81 1.62 0.61
CA ARG A 22 26.81 0.50 1.55
C ARG A 22 26.66 -0.84 0.82
N TYR A 23 25.74 -0.92 -0.13
CA TYR A 23 25.53 -2.12 -0.94
C TYR A 23 26.64 -2.38 -1.96
N ALA A 24 27.20 -1.33 -2.56
CA ALA A 24 28.37 -1.43 -3.43
C ALA A 24 29.60 -1.96 -2.67
N TRP A 25 29.77 -1.57 -1.39
CA TRP A 25 30.81 -2.10 -0.53
C TRP A 25 30.69 -3.62 -0.38
N LEU A 26 29.49 -4.17 -0.13
CA LEU A 26 29.33 -5.63 -0.05
C LEU A 26 29.73 -6.30 -1.37
N LYS A 27 29.25 -5.77 -2.51
CA LYS A 27 29.59 -6.35 -3.83
C LYS A 27 31.10 -6.41 -4.05
N LYS A 28 31.81 -5.32 -3.75
CA LYS A 28 33.27 -5.26 -3.85
C LYS A 28 33.96 -6.22 -2.89
N SER A 29 33.49 -6.31 -1.66
CA SER A 29 34.03 -7.20 -0.64
C SER A 29 33.84 -8.68 -1.00
N LEU A 30 32.68 -9.04 -1.56
CA LEU A 30 32.42 -10.41 -2.04
C LEU A 30 33.33 -10.78 -3.21
N LEU A 31 33.48 -9.90 -4.21
CA LEU A 31 34.40 -10.14 -5.33
C LEU A 31 35.85 -10.31 -4.87
N ALA A 32 36.32 -9.43 -3.98
CA ALA A 32 37.67 -9.51 -3.43
C ALA A 32 37.89 -10.77 -2.57
N PHE A 33 36.85 -11.23 -1.89
CA PHE A 33 36.88 -12.47 -1.12
C PHE A 33 36.93 -13.70 -2.04
N GLU A 34 36.07 -13.76 -3.06
CA GLU A 34 36.01 -14.87 -4.01
C GLU A 34 37.32 -15.02 -4.80
N ASP A 35 37.93 -13.91 -5.22
CA ASP A 35 39.21 -13.90 -5.93
C ASP A 35 40.37 -14.43 -5.07
N LYS A 36 40.43 -14.01 -3.80
CA LYS A 36 41.55 -14.35 -2.90
C LYS A 36 41.37 -15.70 -2.19
N PHE A 37 40.15 -16.02 -1.77
CA PHE A 37 39.85 -17.12 -0.86
C PHE A 37 38.86 -18.14 -1.42
N GLY A 38 38.24 -17.89 -2.58
CA GLY A 38 37.16 -18.74 -3.10
C GLY A 38 37.57 -20.19 -3.34
N ARG A 39 38.84 -20.45 -3.68
CA ARG A 39 39.36 -21.82 -3.88
C ARG A 39 39.80 -22.53 -2.59
N MET A 40 39.87 -21.82 -1.47
CA MET A 40 40.32 -22.39 -0.20
C MET A 40 39.20 -23.08 0.58
N PHE A 41 37.94 -22.76 0.27
CA PHE A 41 36.79 -23.31 0.98
C PHE A 41 36.02 -24.31 0.10
N PRO A 42 35.46 -25.37 0.68
CA PRO A 42 34.50 -26.23 0.00
C PRO A 42 33.29 -25.43 -0.50
N ALA A 43 32.77 -25.77 -1.68
CA ALA A 43 31.66 -25.06 -2.30
C ALA A 43 30.36 -25.17 -1.47
N ASP A 44 30.16 -26.31 -0.81
CA ASP A 44 29.04 -26.61 0.07
C ASP A 44 28.96 -25.74 1.33
N TRP A 45 30.03 -25.01 1.67
CA TRP A 45 30.02 -24.10 2.81
C TRP A 45 29.35 -22.76 2.50
N GLU A 46 29.14 -22.44 1.22
CA GLU A 46 28.43 -21.22 0.78
C GLU A 46 28.92 -19.96 1.51
N VAL A 47 30.25 -19.83 1.65
CA VAL A 47 30.86 -18.78 2.51
C VAL A 47 30.49 -17.37 2.03
N SER A 48 30.40 -17.14 0.72
CA SER A 48 29.91 -15.87 0.15
C SER A 48 28.48 -15.56 0.58
N GLU A 49 27.61 -16.57 0.65
CA GLU A 49 26.24 -16.42 1.12
C GLU A 49 26.22 -16.09 2.62
N CYS A 50 27.00 -16.81 3.43
CA CYS A 50 27.14 -16.53 4.87
C CYS A 50 27.58 -15.08 5.14
N ILE A 51 28.55 -14.57 4.36
CA ILE A 51 29.00 -13.17 4.45
C ILE A 51 27.86 -12.21 4.11
N ALA A 52 27.11 -12.49 3.04
CA ALA A 52 25.98 -11.66 2.63
C ALA A 52 24.86 -11.64 3.68
N VAL A 53 24.50 -12.80 4.25
CA VAL A 53 23.52 -12.92 5.33
C VAL A 53 23.96 -12.11 6.56
N GLN A 54 25.21 -12.29 6.98
CA GLN A 54 25.74 -11.56 8.14
C GLN A 54 25.78 -10.06 7.89
N PHE A 55 26.14 -9.62 6.69
CA PHE A 55 26.08 -8.21 6.30
C PHE A 55 24.65 -7.67 6.36
N CYS A 56 23.65 -8.41 5.88
CA CYS A 56 22.25 -8.00 5.92
C CYS A 56 21.78 -7.82 7.36
N HIS A 57 22.10 -8.75 8.27
CA HIS A 57 21.74 -8.61 9.69
C HIS A 57 22.43 -7.43 10.39
N ILE A 58 23.72 -7.21 10.13
CA ILE A 58 24.44 -6.06 10.69
C ILE A 58 23.84 -4.76 10.15
N THR A 59 23.64 -4.67 8.83
CA THR A 59 23.05 -3.51 8.16
C THR A 59 21.67 -3.19 8.71
N ARG A 60 20.80 -4.19 8.84
CA ARG A 60 19.47 -4.03 9.44
C ARG A 60 19.54 -3.40 10.83
N ASN A 61 20.42 -3.90 11.69
CA ASN A 61 20.53 -3.43 13.06
C ASN A 61 21.08 -1.99 13.13
N GLU A 62 22.09 -1.68 12.31
CA GLU A 62 22.64 -0.32 12.22
C GLU A 62 21.63 0.69 11.66
N LEU A 63 20.93 0.34 10.57
CA LEU A 63 19.88 1.20 10.00
C LEU A 63 18.73 1.40 10.98
N SER A 64 18.33 0.35 11.70
CA SER A 64 17.31 0.46 12.76
C SER A 64 17.71 1.43 13.87
N GLN A 65 18.99 1.45 14.27
CA GLN A 65 19.49 2.36 15.29
C GLN A 65 19.59 3.80 14.74
N LEU A 66 20.15 3.95 13.53
CA LEU A 66 20.29 5.23 12.85
C LEU A 66 18.95 5.95 12.65
N MET A 67 17.94 5.24 12.15
CA MET A 67 16.61 5.80 11.92
C MET A 67 15.92 6.19 13.23
N LYS A 68 16.16 5.46 14.34
CA LYS A 68 15.66 5.84 15.66
C LYS A 68 16.32 7.12 16.19
N SER A 69 17.62 7.28 16.00
CA SER A 69 18.37 8.44 16.48
C SER A 69 18.10 9.72 15.70
N ARG A 70 17.87 9.62 14.39
CA ARG A 70 17.69 10.78 13.48
C ARG A 70 16.31 10.78 12.81
N VAL A 71 15.27 10.38 13.54
CA VAL A 71 13.90 10.30 12.99
C VAL A 71 13.38 11.65 12.47
N GLN A 72 13.84 12.75 13.05
CA GLN A 72 13.44 14.12 12.67
C GLN A 72 13.98 14.55 11.30
N ASP A 73 15.13 14.00 10.89
CA ASP A 73 15.78 14.33 9.63
C ASP A 73 15.22 13.51 8.45
N MET A 74 14.24 12.65 8.72
CA MET A 74 13.69 11.71 7.74
C MET A 74 12.41 12.26 7.10
N ASP A 75 12.43 12.44 5.79
CA ASP A 75 11.25 12.75 5.00
C ASP A 75 10.70 11.50 4.27
N VAL A 76 9.47 11.59 3.75
CA VAL A 76 8.84 10.48 3.02
C VAL A 76 9.61 10.10 1.77
N ARG A 77 10.22 11.06 1.06
CA ARG A 77 10.91 10.76 -0.20
C ARG A 77 12.18 9.96 0.05
N LEU A 78 12.96 10.34 1.05
CA LEU A 78 14.14 9.63 1.51
C LEU A 78 13.77 8.23 1.99
N LEU A 79 12.70 8.10 2.79
CA LEU A 79 12.23 6.79 3.28
C LEU A 79 11.82 5.87 2.12
N LEU A 80 11.02 6.37 1.17
CA LEU A 80 10.60 5.58 0.01
C LEU A 80 11.77 5.20 -0.90
N HIS A 81 12.69 6.13 -1.13
CA HIS A 81 13.91 5.85 -1.89
C HIS A 81 14.75 4.77 -1.20
N ALA A 82 14.96 4.88 0.12
CA ALA A 82 15.71 3.91 0.91
C ALA A 82 15.08 2.51 0.84
N ILE A 83 13.76 2.40 0.98
CA ILE A 83 13.04 1.12 0.87
C ILE A 83 13.21 0.52 -0.53
N GLN A 84 13.05 1.33 -1.59
CA GLN A 84 13.19 0.86 -2.97
C GLN A 84 14.62 0.38 -3.27
N THR A 85 15.63 1.13 -2.84
CA THR A 85 17.05 0.78 -3.01
C THR A 85 17.36 -0.51 -2.25
N THR A 86 16.85 -0.66 -1.02
CA THR A 86 17.02 -1.87 -0.22
C THR A 86 16.32 -3.08 -0.85
N SER A 87 15.07 -2.94 -1.30
CA SER A 87 14.31 -4.01 -1.92
C SER A 87 14.94 -4.50 -3.22
N THR A 88 15.47 -3.57 -4.03
CA THR A 88 16.22 -3.90 -5.24
C THR A 88 17.48 -4.69 -4.90
N PHE A 89 18.20 -4.28 -3.85
CA PHE A 89 19.39 -5.00 -3.38
C PHE A 89 19.07 -6.41 -2.84
N GLU A 90 18.01 -6.58 -2.04
CA GLU A 90 17.56 -7.89 -1.55
C GLU A 90 17.15 -8.83 -2.70
N THR A 91 16.53 -8.26 -3.74
CA THR A 91 16.19 -9.02 -4.96
C THR A 91 17.45 -9.48 -5.69
N LEU A 92 18.47 -8.62 -5.79
CA LEU A 92 19.77 -9.00 -6.38
C LEU A 92 20.44 -10.13 -5.59
N LEU A 93 20.39 -10.10 -4.25
CA LEU A 93 20.93 -11.18 -3.41
C LEU A 93 20.14 -12.47 -3.60
N SER A 94 18.81 -12.38 -3.66
CA SER A 94 17.94 -13.56 -3.88
C SER A 94 18.13 -14.19 -5.26
N HIS A 95 18.60 -13.43 -6.25
CA HIS A 95 18.96 -13.97 -7.57
C HIS A 95 20.37 -14.57 -7.59
N ARG A 96 21.27 -14.10 -6.72
CA ARG A 96 22.66 -14.58 -6.65
C ARG A 96 22.80 -15.84 -5.78
N PHE A 97 22.02 -15.92 -4.71
CA PHE A 97 22.18 -16.91 -3.66
C PHE A 97 20.94 -17.78 -3.52
N THR A 98 21.15 -19.04 -3.14
CA THR A 98 20.07 -20.03 -3.04
C THR A 98 19.28 -19.90 -1.75
N GLY A 99 19.86 -19.29 -0.71
CA GLY A 99 19.24 -19.17 0.61
C GLY A 99 19.50 -20.39 1.50
N ALA A 100 20.38 -21.31 1.10
CA ALA A 100 20.74 -22.50 1.85
C ALA A 100 21.24 -22.17 3.27
N THR A 101 21.88 -21.02 3.46
CA THR A 101 22.43 -20.59 4.75
C THR A 101 21.40 -19.95 5.68
N LEU A 102 20.22 -19.58 5.16
CA LEU A 102 19.13 -18.95 5.93
C LEU A 102 18.13 -19.97 6.47
N VAL A 103 18.00 -21.12 5.82
CA VAL A 103 17.16 -22.24 6.24
C VAL A 103 18.01 -23.21 7.07
N ALA A 104 18.35 -22.81 8.30
CA ALA A 104 19.03 -23.70 9.23
C ALA A 104 18.08 -24.84 9.65
N GLY A 105 18.03 -25.92 8.86
CA GLY A 105 17.24 -27.11 9.18
C GLY A 105 16.92 -28.12 8.06
N GLY A 106 17.70 -28.21 6.98
CA GLY A 106 17.43 -29.22 5.94
C GLY A 106 18.65 -29.55 5.09
N THR A 107 19.40 -30.55 5.51
CA THR A 107 20.54 -31.17 4.80
C THR A 107 20.20 -31.81 3.44
N ASP A 108 18.97 -31.68 2.94
CA ASP A 108 18.50 -32.49 1.81
C ASP A 108 18.27 -31.70 0.51
N ILE A 109 18.40 -30.37 0.49
CA ILE A 109 18.25 -29.57 -0.76
C ILE A 109 19.59 -29.32 -1.46
N ALA A 110 20.73 -29.47 -0.76
CA ALA A 110 22.05 -29.10 -1.28
C ALA A 110 22.61 -30.06 -2.34
N ASN A 111 22.10 -31.30 -2.45
CA ASN A 111 22.78 -32.35 -3.23
C ASN A 111 22.43 -32.43 -4.73
N GLN A 112 21.51 -31.60 -5.26
CA GLN A 112 21.17 -31.64 -6.70
C GLN A 112 21.59 -30.39 -7.50
N ASN A 113 21.99 -29.28 -6.87
CA ASN A 113 22.31 -28.03 -7.57
C ASN A 113 23.77 -27.89 -8.04
N LYS A 114 24.56 -28.98 -8.09
CA LYS A 114 25.99 -28.92 -8.41
C LYS A 114 26.32 -28.75 -9.91
N ALA A 115 25.35 -28.46 -10.77
CA ALA A 115 25.56 -28.37 -12.21
C ALA A 115 25.08 -27.04 -12.81
N LYS A 116 25.82 -25.96 -12.53
CA LYS A 116 26.14 -24.79 -13.39
C LYS A 116 26.26 -23.52 -12.55
N MET A 117 27.45 -23.33 -11.98
CA MET A 117 27.94 -21.97 -11.75
C MET A 117 28.27 -21.40 -13.13
N CYS A 118 27.34 -20.65 -13.73
CA CYS A 118 27.64 -19.84 -14.90
C CYS A 118 27.69 -18.37 -14.46
N ASN A 119 28.85 -17.76 -14.63
CA ASN A 119 28.98 -16.31 -14.54
C ASN A 119 28.02 -15.68 -15.58
N PRO A 120 27.20 -14.66 -15.23
CA PRO A 120 26.27 -14.01 -16.16
C PRO A 120 26.93 -13.23 -17.31
N PHE A 121 28.19 -13.50 -17.62
CA PHE A 121 29.01 -12.75 -18.59
C PHE A 121 29.62 -13.62 -19.68
N VAL A 122 29.12 -14.84 -19.87
CA VAL A 122 29.57 -15.69 -20.99
C VAL A 122 28.33 -16.19 -21.73
N GLU A 123 28.08 -15.61 -22.90
CA GLU A 123 27.22 -16.21 -23.91
C GLU A 123 27.95 -17.44 -24.45
N ASP A 124 27.41 -18.63 -24.20
CA ASP A 124 27.76 -19.78 -25.02
C ASP A 124 26.50 -20.54 -25.41
N SER A 125 26.31 -20.56 -26.72
CA SER A 125 25.20 -21.17 -27.43
C SER A 125 25.49 -22.66 -27.61
N ASN A 126 24.57 -23.55 -27.24
CA ASN A 126 24.39 -24.77 -28.04
C ASN A 126 23.00 -25.43 -27.81
N PRO A 127 22.21 -25.72 -28.88
CA PRO A 127 20.79 -26.02 -28.76
C PRO A 127 20.43 -27.52 -28.98
N PHE A 128 21.25 -28.48 -28.52
CA PHE A 128 21.02 -29.90 -28.87
C PHE A 128 21.44 -30.94 -27.83
N SER A 129 20.93 -30.87 -26.61
CA SER A 129 20.99 -32.01 -25.67
C SER A 129 19.60 -32.27 -25.12
N GLN A 130 18.90 -33.19 -25.80
CA GLN A 130 17.57 -33.66 -25.51
C GLN A 130 17.69 -35.15 -25.22
N ASP A 131 17.47 -35.56 -23.96
CA ASP A 131 17.14 -36.93 -23.61
C ASP A 131 16.15 -36.90 -22.43
N MET A 132 15.09 -37.69 -22.55
CA MET A 132 13.93 -37.74 -21.67
C MET A 132 14.16 -38.69 -20.49
N ASP A 133 13.86 -38.24 -19.27
CA ASP A 133 13.78 -39.08 -18.06
C ASP A 133 12.45 -38.82 -17.32
N PRO A 134 11.77 -39.85 -16.76
CA PRO A 134 10.44 -39.74 -16.15
C PRO A 134 10.46 -39.23 -14.68
N SER A 135 11.46 -38.42 -14.32
CA SER A 135 11.61 -37.76 -13.00
C SER A 135 11.05 -36.32 -12.96
N ALA A 136 10.54 -35.84 -14.10
CA ALA A 136 10.20 -34.43 -14.31
C ALA A 136 8.99 -33.93 -13.49
N GLU A 137 8.12 -34.80 -12.98
CA GLU A 137 6.93 -34.37 -12.22
C GLU A 137 7.23 -34.07 -10.74
N GLU A 138 8.17 -34.77 -10.11
CA GLU A 138 8.58 -34.49 -8.72
C GLU A 138 9.56 -33.30 -8.64
N GLU A 139 10.47 -33.17 -9.62
CA GLU A 139 11.39 -32.02 -9.73
C GLU A 139 10.65 -30.69 -9.96
N GLN A 140 9.55 -30.70 -10.72
CA GLN A 140 8.75 -29.49 -10.95
C GLN A 140 8.09 -28.95 -9.67
N ILE A 141 7.70 -29.81 -8.74
CA ILE A 141 7.06 -29.41 -7.47
C ILE A 141 8.10 -28.81 -6.52
N GLN A 142 9.30 -29.39 -6.45
CA GLN A 142 10.39 -28.90 -5.59
C GLN A 142 11.04 -27.63 -6.13
N GLN A 143 11.22 -27.51 -7.44
CA GLN A 143 11.76 -26.31 -8.08
C GLN A 143 10.79 -25.12 -7.96
N ALA A 144 9.47 -25.38 -7.96
CA ALA A 144 8.45 -24.36 -7.67
C ALA A 144 8.40 -23.93 -6.19
N LEU A 145 8.79 -24.80 -5.25
CA LEU A 145 8.88 -24.50 -3.82
C LEU A 145 10.11 -23.62 -3.51
N VAL A 146 11.25 -23.90 -4.15
CA VAL A 146 12.48 -23.09 -4.02
C VAL A 146 12.33 -21.74 -4.71
N ALA A 147 11.68 -21.67 -5.88
CA ALA A 147 11.43 -20.41 -6.60
C ALA A 147 10.47 -19.44 -5.87
N LYS A 148 9.69 -19.92 -4.89
CA LYS A 148 8.77 -19.09 -4.10
C LYS A 148 9.39 -18.48 -2.85
N ILE A 149 10.51 -19.03 -2.37
CA ILE A 149 11.21 -18.45 -1.22
C ILE A 149 12.16 -17.42 -1.80
N LYS A 150 11.93 -16.15 -1.49
CA LYS A 150 12.90 -15.07 -1.74
C LYS A 150 13.73 -14.92 -0.46
N PRO A 151 14.82 -15.68 -0.30
CA PRO A 151 15.48 -15.87 0.99
C PRO A 151 15.94 -14.56 1.63
N PHE A 152 16.40 -13.60 0.82
CA PHE A 152 16.90 -12.32 1.31
C PHE A 152 15.83 -11.24 1.43
N GLN A 153 14.61 -11.47 0.92
CA GLN A 153 13.55 -10.47 1.00
C GLN A 153 13.10 -10.30 2.46
N GLY A 154 13.08 -9.06 2.96
CA GLY A 154 12.63 -8.77 4.31
C GLY A 154 13.73 -8.80 5.37
N ILE A 155 14.97 -9.21 5.04
CA ILE A 155 16.05 -9.24 6.04
C ILE A 155 16.40 -7.82 6.46
N ILE A 156 16.66 -6.91 5.52
CA ILE A 156 16.95 -5.51 5.81
C ILE A 156 15.66 -4.71 5.82
N SER A 157 14.77 -4.91 4.85
CA SER A 157 13.60 -4.03 4.65
C SER A 157 12.66 -3.97 5.87
N ALA A 158 12.65 -5.00 6.71
CA ALA A 158 11.90 -5.02 7.97
C ALA A 158 12.29 -3.88 8.93
N CYS A 159 13.49 -3.30 8.84
CA CYS A 159 13.85 -2.16 9.70
C CYS A 159 13.07 -0.88 9.40
N PHE A 160 12.48 -0.75 8.21
CA PHE A 160 11.74 0.45 7.81
C PHE A 160 10.29 0.45 8.33
N GLU A 161 9.73 -0.71 8.67
CA GLU A 161 8.32 -0.82 9.07
C GLU A 161 7.90 0.10 10.23
N PRO A 162 8.68 0.24 11.32
CA PRO A 162 8.32 1.12 12.44
C PRO A 162 8.24 2.60 12.04
N HIS A 163 8.88 2.97 10.94
CA HIS A 163 9.00 4.33 10.46
C HIS A 163 8.03 4.64 9.31
N LEU A 164 7.28 3.65 8.82
CA LEU A 164 6.26 3.84 7.77
C LEU A 164 5.08 4.72 8.21
N ASN A 165 4.96 5.02 9.51
CA ASN A 165 4.00 6.03 10.00
C ASN A 165 4.22 7.40 9.34
N ILE A 166 5.46 7.79 9.04
CA ILE A 166 5.76 9.05 8.33
C ILE A 166 5.12 9.06 6.93
N TYR A 167 5.14 7.90 6.26
CA TYR A 167 4.44 7.73 4.99
C TYR A 167 2.92 7.87 5.17
N VAL A 168 2.34 7.17 6.15
CA VAL A 168 0.89 7.24 6.43
C VAL A 168 0.44 8.65 6.76
N GLU A 169 1.19 9.40 7.58
CA GLU A 169 0.92 10.80 7.91
C GLU A 169 1.01 11.75 6.70
N SER A 170 1.92 11.47 5.78
CA SER A 170 2.01 12.22 4.52
C SER A 170 0.83 11.93 3.61
N GLN A 171 0.41 10.66 3.49
CA GLN A 171 -0.80 10.30 2.74
C GLN A 171 -2.04 10.95 3.37
N ASP A 172 -2.14 10.95 4.70
CA ASP A 172 -3.21 11.63 5.42
C ASP A 172 -3.25 13.13 5.11
N ARG A 173 -2.11 13.83 5.17
CA ARG A 173 -2.03 15.26 4.80
C ARG A 173 -2.42 15.50 3.34
N SER A 174 -1.95 14.67 2.41
CA SER A 174 -2.29 14.78 1.00
C SER A 174 -3.79 14.58 0.75
N LEU A 175 -4.43 13.63 1.44
CA LEU A 175 -5.86 13.38 1.33
C LEU A 175 -6.69 14.51 1.94
N ARG A 176 -6.25 15.09 3.08
CA ARG A 176 -6.89 16.28 3.65
C ARG A 176 -6.89 17.45 2.67
N GLN A 177 -5.75 17.73 2.04
CA GLN A 177 -5.63 18.80 1.05
C GLN A 177 -6.55 18.56 -0.15
N LEU A 178 -6.65 17.30 -0.62
CA LEU A 178 -7.56 16.92 -1.70
C LEU A 178 -9.04 17.15 -1.30
N LEU A 179 -9.42 16.78 -0.07
CA LEU A 179 -10.77 17.04 0.44
C LEU A 179 -11.07 18.53 0.59
N GLU A 180 -10.11 19.33 1.07
CA GLU A 180 -10.25 20.78 1.17
C GLU A 180 -10.44 21.42 -0.20
N GLN A 181 -9.74 20.93 -1.22
CA GLN A 181 -9.94 21.34 -2.61
C GLN A 181 -11.36 21.04 -3.09
N PHE A 182 -11.90 19.86 -2.81
CA PHE A 182 -13.28 19.50 -3.18
C PHE A 182 -14.35 20.32 -2.46
N VAL A 183 -14.07 20.79 -1.24
CA VAL A 183 -15.00 21.67 -0.50
C VAL A 183 -14.94 23.10 -1.03
N ALA A 184 -13.77 23.57 -1.45
CA ALA A 184 -13.57 24.91 -2.00
C ALA A 184 -14.09 25.05 -3.44
N GLU A 185 -14.08 23.96 -4.21
CA GLU A 185 -14.58 23.95 -5.58
C GLU A 185 -16.12 23.96 -5.57
N PRO A 186 -16.77 24.97 -6.19
CA PRO A 186 -18.22 24.98 -6.27
C PRO A 186 -18.71 23.77 -7.07
N PRO A 187 -19.83 23.14 -6.66
CA PRO A 187 -20.35 21.98 -7.37
C PRO A 187 -20.59 22.37 -8.83
N PRO A 188 -20.10 21.58 -9.80
CA PRO A 188 -20.26 21.90 -11.22
C PRO A 188 -21.75 22.05 -11.55
N PRO A 189 -22.11 22.93 -12.51
CA PRO A 189 -23.47 22.98 -13.02
C PRO A 189 -23.82 21.56 -13.49
N VAL A 190 -24.85 20.98 -12.88
CA VAL A 190 -25.29 19.61 -13.17
C VAL A 190 -25.85 19.62 -14.58
N GLU A 191 -25.01 19.35 -15.58
CA GLU A 191 -25.48 19.02 -16.91
C GLU A 191 -26.32 17.74 -16.78
N ALA A 192 -27.51 17.78 -17.36
CA ALA A 192 -28.57 16.79 -17.17
C ALA A 192 -28.05 15.35 -17.39
N GLY A 193 -27.81 14.63 -16.29
CA GLY A 193 -27.39 13.24 -16.32
C GLY A 193 -27.17 12.71 -14.90
N VAL A 194 -27.51 11.44 -14.71
CA VAL A 194 -27.21 10.63 -13.51
C VAL A 194 -25.69 10.42 -13.44
N GLY A 195 -24.95 11.50 -13.17
CA GLY A 195 -23.49 11.52 -13.14
C GLY A 195 -22.99 11.55 -11.70
N VAL A 196 -22.08 10.64 -11.38
CA VAL A 196 -21.29 10.66 -10.15
C VAL A 196 -20.41 11.92 -10.15
N LEU A 197 -20.30 12.60 -9.01
CA LEU A 197 -19.41 13.74 -8.84
C LEU A 197 -17.96 13.33 -9.18
N PRO A 198 -17.26 14.07 -10.08
CA PRO A 198 -15.87 13.79 -10.43
C PRO A 198 -14.93 13.75 -9.22
N SER A 199 -15.27 14.46 -8.14
CA SER A 199 -14.55 14.45 -6.87
C SER A 199 -14.52 13.06 -6.19
N CYS A 200 -15.62 12.29 -6.20
CA CYS A 200 -15.62 10.92 -5.63
C CYS A 200 -14.71 10.01 -6.47
N ALA A 201 -14.75 10.11 -7.80
CA ALA A 201 -13.87 9.32 -8.67
C ALA A 201 -12.39 9.62 -8.41
N GLN A 202 -12.02 10.89 -8.30
CA GLN A 202 -10.63 11.30 -8.01
C GLN A 202 -10.16 10.85 -6.61
N LEU A 203 -11.04 10.89 -5.60
CA LEU A 203 -10.75 10.39 -4.26
C LEU A 203 -10.39 8.90 -4.29
N PHE A 204 -11.23 8.07 -4.93
CA PHE A 204 -11.00 6.63 -4.99
C PHE A 204 -9.81 6.23 -5.87
N VAL A 205 -9.51 6.98 -6.93
CA VAL A 205 -8.26 6.80 -7.69
C VAL A 205 -7.04 7.05 -6.81
N THR A 206 -7.09 8.09 -5.97
CA THR A 206 -6.02 8.39 -5.01
C THR A 206 -5.89 7.28 -3.97
N TYR A 207 -7.00 6.81 -3.39
CA TYR A 207 -6.98 5.67 -2.47
C TYR A 207 -6.38 4.41 -3.09
N LYS A 208 -6.73 4.10 -4.34
CA LYS A 208 -6.16 2.96 -5.07
C LYS A 208 -4.64 3.10 -5.21
N LYS A 209 -4.13 4.29 -5.53
CA LYS A 209 -2.69 4.56 -5.62
C LYS A 209 -2.01 4.35 -4.27
N CYS A 210 -2.54 4.95 -3.20
CA CYS A 210 -2.02 4.82 -1.84
C CYS A 210 -2.02 3.37 -1.36
N LEU A 211 -3.08 2.60 -1.66
CA LEU A 211 -3.20 1.18 -1.33
C LEU A 211 -2.15 0.34 -2.05
N VAL A 212 -2.00 0.51 -3.37
CA VAL A 212 -1.01 -0.24 -4.15
C VAL A 212 0.39 0.04 -3.62
N GLN A 213 0.75 1.31 -3.43
CA GLN A 213 2.04 1.72 -2.90
C GLN A 213 2.27 1.16 -1.49
N CYS A 214 1.33 1.33 -0.57
CA CYS A 214 1.49 0.84 0.80
C CYS A 214 1.62 -0.68 0.85
N SER A 215 0.85 -1.42 0.04
CA SER A 215 0.94 -2.89 -0.02
C SER A 215 2.27 -3.42 -0.56
N GLN A 216 3.02 -2.61 -1.30
CA GLN A 216 4.38 -2.94 -1.74
C GLN A 216 5.43 -2.65 -0.65
N LEU A 217 5.14 -1.73 0.27
CA LEU A 217 6.04 -1.32 1.34
C LEU A 217 5.87 -2.17 2.61
N SER A 218 4.64 -2.50 2.99
CA SER A 218 4.32 -3.38 4.13
C SER A 218 2.90 -3.93 4.04
N THR A 219 2.68 -5.09 4.64
CA THR A 219 1.36 -5.75 4.80
C THR A 219 0.91 -5.82 6.27
N GLY A 220 1.61 -5.13 7.17
CA GLY A 220 1.38 -5.16 8.61
C GLY A 220 0.64 -3.92 9.14
N GLN A 221 1.06 -3.45 10.32
CA GLN A 221 0.48 -2.30 11.03
C GLN A 221 0.35 -1.01 10.19
N PRO A 222 1.31 -0.64 9.31
CA PRO A 222 1.18 0.56 8.50
C PRO A 222 0.00 0.52 7.52
N LEU A 223 -0.35 -0.67 7.01
CA LEU A 223 -1.50 -0.85 6.12
C LEU A 223 -2.82 -0.70 6.89
N LEU A 224 -2.86 -1.18 8.14
CA LEU A 224 -3.99 -0.96 9.04
C LEU A 224 -4.16 0.54 9.35
N ALA A 225 -3.08 1.24 9.67
CA ALA A 225 -3.10 2.68 9.89
C ALA A 225 -3.60 3.45 8.65
N LEU A 226 -3.17 3.04 7.44
CA LEU A 226 -3.69 3.61 6.19
C LEU A 226 -5.19 3.33 6.00
N ALA A 227 -5.67 2.14 6.35
CA ALA A 227 -7.11 1.83 6.30
C ALA A 227 -7.93 2.76 7.21
N GLN A 228 -7.43 3.07 8.41
CA GLN A 228 -8.07 4.03 9.32
C GLN A 228 -8.07 5.46 8.76
N VAL A 229 -6.99 5.85 8.07
CA VAL A 229 -6.93 7.14 7.35
C VAL A 229 -7.99 7.20 6.26
N PHE A 230 -8.18 6.14 5.47
CA PHE A 230 -9.25 6.08 4.46
C PHE A 230 -10.65 6.20 5.07
N LYS A 231 -10.91 5.50 6.19
CA LYS A 231 -12.19 5.58 6.91
C LYS A 231 -12.52 7.02 7.33
N ARG A 232 -11.57 7.68 7.99
CA ARG A 232 -11.75 9.07 8.43
C ARG A 232 -12.02 10.01 7.26
N HIS A 233 -11.28 9.87 6.17
CA HIS A 233 -11.47 10.72 4.98
C HIS A 233 -12.76 10.41 4.22
N LEU A 234 -13.28 9.18 4.25
CA LEU A 234 -14.61 8.87 3.71
C LEU A 234 -15.72 9.51 4.53
N ALA A 235 -15.61 9.49 5.86
CA ALA A 235 -16.54 10.18 6.74
C ALA A 235 -16.49 11.70 6.54
N ASP A 236 -15.29 12.28 6.42
CA ASP A 236 -15.10 13.71 6.13
C ASP A 236 -15.65 14.07 4.74
N TYR A 237 -15.45 13.22 3.72
CA TYR A 237 -16.03 13.42 2.40
C TYR A 237 -17.56 13.46 2.44
N ALA A 238 -18.17 12.50 3.13
CA ALA A 238 -19.63 12.45 3.23
C ALA A 238 -20.20 13.63 4.02
N THR A 239 -19.52 14.08 5.08
CA THR A 239 -20.00 15.17 5.93
C THR A 239 -19.66 16.56 5.38
N ARG A 240 -18.54 16.76 4.69
CA ARG A 240 -18.13 18.09 4.22
C ARG A 240 -18.46 18.33 2.76
N VAL A 241 -18.30 17.33 1.90
CA VAL A 241 -18.50 17.48 0.45
C VAL A 241 -19.96 17.15 0.08
N LEU A 242 -20.46 15.98 0.47
CA LEU A 242 -21.83 15.58 0.11
C LEU A 242 -22.89 16.43 0.84
N GLN A 243 -22.73 16.71 2.15
CA GLN A 243 -23.65 17.62 2.84
C GLN A 243 -23.58 19.05 2.30
N GLY A 244 -22.37 19.56 2.03
CA GLY A 244 -22.17 20.91 1.49
C GLY A 244 -22.78 21.10 0.10
N SER A 245 -22.92 20.02 -0.66
CA SER A 245 -23.53 20.01 -2.00
C SER A 245 -25.05 19.99 -1.97
N LEU A 246 -25.68 19.72 -0.82
CA LEU A 246 -27.13 19.75 -0.68
C LEU A 246 -27.63 21.19 -0.53
N PRO A 247 -28.83 21.52 -1.06
CA PRO A 247 -29.42 22.84 -0.87
C PRO A 247 -29.67 23.08 0.62
N ASN A 248 -28.86 23.95 1.23
CA ASN A 248 -28.91 24.23 2.65
C ASN A 248 -30.08 25.19 2.94
N ARG A 249 -31.25 24.63 3.28
CA ARG A 249 -32.47 25.41 3.52
C ARG A 249 -32.67 25.83 4.99
N ALA A 250 -31.76 25.47 5.88
CA ALA A 250 -31.78 25.88 7.28
C ALA A 250 -30.36 26.26 7.74
N GLY A 251 -30.20 27.48 8.26
CA GLY A 251 -28.94 27.97 8.83
C GLY A 251 -28.54 27.28 10.13
N ASN A 252 -28.31 25.96 10.11
CA ASN A 252 -27.93 25.19 11.30
C ASN A 252 -26.52 24.59 11.11
N THR A 253 -25.52 25.19 11.75
CA THR A 253 -24.09 24.86 11.69
C THR A 253 -23.72 23.65 12.58
N GLY A 254 -24.41 22.53 12.42
CA GLY A 254 -24.18 21.32 13.23
C GLY A 254 -23.33 20.26 12.52
N SER A 255 -22.03 20.20 12.83
CA SER A 255 -21.07 19.21 12.30
C SER A 255 -21.31 17.79 12.84
N SER A 256 -22.34 17.09 12.37
CA SER A 256 -22.59 15.70 12.78
C SER A 256 -23.10 14.82 11.64
N ALA A 257 -22.82 13.51 11.70
CA ALA A 257 -23.37 12.51 10.76
C ALA A 257 -24.92 12.48 10.79
N ALA A 258 -25.53 12.88 11.91
CA ALA A 258 -26.97 13.07 12.04
C ALA A 258 -27.50 14.26 11.20
N ALA A 259 -26.65 15.18 10.77
CA ALA A 259 -27.04 16.34 9.95
C ALA A 259 -27.39 15.96 8.50
N LEU A 260 -26.75 14.93 7.91
CA LEU A 260 -27.23 14.35 6.62
C LEU A 260 -28.68 13.92 6.77
N MET A 261 -28.94 13.09 7.79
CA MET A 261 -30.26 12.56 8.08
C MET A 261 -31.26 13.68 8.37
N HIS A 262 -30.87 14.69 9.14
CA HIS A 262 -31.72 15.84 9.48
C HIS A 262 -32.01 16.75 8.29
N ASN A 263 -31.05 17.00 7.38
CA ASN A 263 -31.29 17.78 6.16
C ASN A 263 -32.25 17.04 5.22
N PHE A 264 -32.06 15.74 5.00
CA PHE A 264 -33.02 14.93 4.26
C PHE A 264 -34.40 14.86 4.97
N GLN A 265 -34.42 14.80 6.30
CA GLN A 265 -35.66 14.78 7.08
C GLN A 265 -36.37 16.15 7.10
N SER A 266 -35.62 17.26 7.05
CA SER A 266 -36.16 18.62 6.93
C SER A 266 -36.80 18.82 5.56
N LEU A 267 -36.18 18.29 4.49
CA LEU A 267 -36.79 18.21 3.16
C LEU A 267 -38.07 17.35 3.14
N LEU A 268 -38.22 16.41 4.08
CA LEU A 268 -39.40 15.53 4.23
C LEU A 268 -40.51 16.09 5.14
N LYS A 269 -40.21 17.07 6.02
CA LYS A 269 -41.14 17.51 7.09
C LYS A 269 -41.84 18.84 6.80
N GLU A 270 -41.42 19.59 5.78
CA GLU A 270 -42.18 20.76 5.30
C GLU A 270 -43.50 20.27 4.65
N GLY A 271 -44.58 20.28 5.44
CA GLY A 271 -45.97 20.01 5.02
C GLY A 271 -46.57 21.09 4.10
N GLU A 272 -45.76 22.03 3.63
CA GLU A 272 -46.06 22.89 2.48
C GLU A 272 -44.89 22.71 1.53
N ALA A 273 -45.09 21.99 0.42
CA ALA A 273 -44.04 21.69 -0.53
C ALA A 273 -43.33 22.98 -0.96
N PRO A 274 -42.03 23.17 -0.65
CA PRO A 274 -41.26 24.00 -1.54
C PRO A 274 -41.04 23.15 -2.78
N ARG A 275 -41.55 23.61 -3.91
CA ARG A 275 -41.21 23.04 -5.20
C ARG A 275 -39.69 23.11 -5.32
N LEU A 276 -38.98 21.99 -5.07
CA LEU A 276 -37.57 21.90 -5.44
C LEU A 276 -37.52 22.28 -6.92
N THR A 277 -36.71 23.28 -7.23
CA THR A 277 -36.46 23.64 -8.61
C THR A 277 -35.86 22.44 -9.33
N SER A 278 -36.10 22.32 -10.65
CA SER A 278 -35.54 21.21 -11.43
C SER A 278 -34.02 21.06 -11.25
N ALA A 279 -33.31 22.18 -11.01
CA ALA A 279 -31.89 22.24 -10.71
C ALA A 279 -31.50 21.70 -9.30
N GLU A 280 -32.37 21.84 -8.30
CA GLU A 280 -32.18 21.25 -6.97
C GLU A 280 -32.44 19.75 -6.98
N VAL A 281 -33.44 19.29 -7.74
CA VAL A 281 -33.70 17.85 -7.94
C VAL A 281 -32.49 17.19 -8.62
N CYS A 282 -31.95 17.79 -9.68
CA CYS A 282 -30.76 17.25 -10.35
C CYS A 282 -29.54 17.17 -9.42
N ARG A 283 -29.33 18.17 -8.56
CA ARG A 283 -28.25 18.14 -7.54
C ARG A 283 -28.44 17.02 -6.54
N VAL A 284 -29.66 16.84 -6.02
CA VAL A 284 -29.97 15.74 -5.09
C VAL A 284 -29.74 14.39 -5.76
N CYS A 285 -30.17 14.21 -7.01
CA CYS A 285 -29.92 12.98 -7.78
C CYS A 285 -28.42 12.71 -8.01
N GLY A 286 -27.63 13.74 -8.33
CA GLY A 286 -26.17 13.60 -8.47
C GLY A 286 -25.48 13.23 -7.16
N VAL A 287 -25.91 13.82 -6.03
CA VAL A 287 -25.43 13.46 -4.69
C VAL A 287 -25.81 12.01 -4.34
N LEU A 288 -27.01 11.56 -4.67
CA LEU A 288 -27.45 10.19 -4.42
C LEU A 288 -26.71 9.17 -5.27
N GLY A 289 -26.54 9.42 -6.57
CA GLY A 289 -25.73 8.57 -7.44
C GLY A 289 -24.27 8.52 -6.99
N THR A 290 -23.76 9.63 -6.46
CA THR A 290 -22.42 9.67 -5.84
C THR A 290 -22.38 8.87 -4.55
N ALA A 291 -23.37 8.97 -3.67
CA ALA A 291 -23.43 8.21 -2.42
C ALA A 291 -23.53 6.69 -2.68
N GLU A 292 -24.31 6.28 -3.67
CA GLU A 292 -24.40 4.88 -4.11
C GLU A 292 -23.06 4.39 -4.68
N TYR A 293 -22.43 5.18 -5.56
CA TYR A 293 -21.11 4.86 -6.08
C TYR A 293 -20.05 4.77 -4.98
N CYS A 294 -20.03 5.72 -4.04
CA CYS A 294 -19.07 5.70 -2.95
C CYS A 294 -19.36 4.53 -1.97
N LEU A 295 -20.61 4.08 -1.80
CA LEU A 295 -20.97 2.86 -1.05
C LEU A 295 -20.38 1.61 -1.71
N GLU A 296 -20.67 1.38 -2.99
CA GLU A 296 -20.17 0.22 -3.74
C GLU A 296 -18.64 0.21 -3.77
N THR A 297 -18.03 1.37 -4.04
CA THR A 297 -16.57 1.48 -4.13
C THR A 297 -15.91 1.32 -2.75
N THR A 298 -16.55 1.71 -1.65
CA THR A 298 -16.06 1.45 -0.29
C THR A 298 -16.09 -0.05 0.03
N GLN A 299 -17.12 -0.78 -0.39
CA GLN A 299 -17.17 -2.25 -0.24
C GLN A 299 -16.03 -2.93 -1.01
N GLN A 300 -15.80 -2.52 -2.26
CA GLN A 300 -14.68 -3.03 -3.06
C GLN A 300 -13.32 -2.70 -2.45
N LEU A 301 -13.16 -1.50 -1.88
CA LEU A 301 -11.93 -1.07 -1.21
C LEU A 301 -11.67 -1.91 0.06
N GLU A 302 -12.69 -2.16 0.86
CA GLU A 302 -12.58 -3.02 2.05
C GLU A 302 -12.15 -4.44 1.67
N GLY A 303 -12.75 -5.02 0.63
CA GLY A 303 -12.35 -6.32 0.10
C GLY A 303 -10.86 -6.35 -0.28
N LYS A 304 -10.39 -5.37 -1.07
CA LYS A 304 -8.98 -5.27 -1.47
C LYS A 304 -8.02 -5.02 -0.33
N LEU A 305 -8.45 -4.30 0.71
CA LEU A 305 -7.66 -4.11 1.93
C LEU A 305 -7.51 -5.43 2.69
N LYS A 306 -8.60 -6.19 2.83
CA LYS A 306 -8.61 -7.51 3.49
C LYS A 306 -7.77 -8.56 2.76
N GLU A 307 -7.75 -8.52 1.43
CA GLU A 307 -6.89 -9.40 0.60
C GLU A 307 -5.40 -9.11 0.76
N LYS A 308 -5.03 -7.84 1.02
CA LYS A 308 -3.64 -7.38 1.05
C LYS A 308 -3.02 -7.35 2.44
N ILE A 309 -3.83 -7.29 3.49
CA ILE A 309 -3.32 -7.30 4.87
C ILE A 309 -3.02 -8.73 5.33
N ALA A 310 -2.07 -8.87 6.27
CA ALA A 310 -1.83 -10.14 6.92
C ALA A 310 -3.10 -10.68 7.61
N SER A 311 -3.33 -12.00 7.51
CA SER A 311 -4.56 -12.69 7.93
C SER A 311 -4.97 -12.44 9.39
N HIS A 312 -4.03 -12.09 10.27
CA HIS A 312 -4.28 -11.80 11.68
C HIS A 312 -4.85 -10.39 11.96
N LEU A 313 -4.78 -9.46 11.00
CA LEU A 313 -5.29 -8.08 11.13
C LEU A 313 -6.56 -7.83 10.28
N THR A 314 -7.00 -8.83 9.52
CA THR A 314 -8.16 -8.72 8.62
C THR A 314 -9.46 -8.42 9.38
N SER A 315 -9.59 -8.88 10.62
CA SER A 315 -10.76 -8.63 11.48
C SER A 315 -10.90 -7.17 11.90
N GLU A 316 -9.81 -6.40 11.95
CA GLU A 316 -9.85 -4.99 12.38
C GLU A 316 -10.21 -4.01 11.26
N ILE A 317 -10.12 -4.46 10.00
CA ILE A 317 -10.52 -3.67 8.84
C ILE A 317 -12.01 -3.92 8.57
N THR A 318 -12.87 -3.23 9.29
CA THR A 318 -14.31 -3.16 8.96
C THR A 318 -14.68 -1.70 8.67
N MET A 319 -15.22 -1.41 7.47
CA MET A 319 -15.69 -0.08 7.07
C MET A 319 -17.23 0.02 7.13
N ALA A 320 -17.84 -0.75 8.04
CA ALA A 320 -19.30 -0.86 8.13
C ALA A 320 -19.96 0.47 8.50
N ASP A 321 -19.34 1.29 9.35
CA ASP A 321 -19.90 2.57 9.76
C ASP A 321 -19.93 3.57 8.61
N GLU A 322 -18.87 3.62 7.79
CA GLU A 322 -18.81 4.46 6.59
C GLU A 322 -19.81 3.98 5.53
N GLN A 323 -19.91 2.66 5.31
CA GLN A 323 -20.91 2.08 4.42
C GLN A 323 -22.33 2.39 4.89
N ASN A 324 -22.62 2.25 6.19
CA ASN A 324 -23.91 2.60 6.77
C ASN A 324 -24.24 4.08 6.58
N LEU A 325 -23.24 4.96 6.65
CA LEU A 325 -23.41 6.39 6.44
C LEU A 325 -23.85 6.71 5.00
N PHE A 326 -23.20 6.11 3.99
CA PHE A 326 -23.62 6.26 2.59
C PHE A 326 -24.96 5.58 2.30
N HIS A 327 -25.16 4.36 2.80
CA HIS A 327 -26.39 3.59 2.59
C HIS A 327 -27.62 4.27 3.21
N ASN A 328 -27.47 4.87 4.40
CA ASN A 328 -28.52 5.69 4.99
C ASN A 328 -28.81 6.91 4.10
N GLY A 329 -27.78 7.63 3.62
CA GLY A 329 -27.95 8.74 2.68
C GLY A 329 -28.76 8.36 1.42
N VAL A 330 -28.44 7.22 0.81
CA VAL A 330 -29.15 6.68 -0.36
C VAL A 330 -30.60 6.33 -0.01
N LYS A 331 -30.84 5.59 1.08
CA LYS A 331 -32.20 5.21 1.54
C LYS A 331 -33.08 6.44 1.79
N PHE A 332 -32.55 7.45 2.46
CA PHE A 332 -33.29 8.68 2.74
C PHE A 332 -33.62 9.45 1.46
N GLY A 333 -32.67 9.58 0.52
CA GLY A 333 -32.95 10.24 -0.76
C GLY A 333 -33.96 9.51 -1.64
N LEU A 334 -33.94 8.17 -1.67
CA LEU A 334 -34.96 7.37 -2.34
C LEU A 334 -36.35 7.57 -1.71
N GLN A 335 -36.44 7.72 -0.39
CA GLN A 335 -37.71 7.99 0.29
C GLN A 335 -38.27 9.39 -0.02
N VAL A 336 -37.40 10.38 -0.28
CA VAL A 336 -37.83 11.70 -0.81
C VAL A 336 -38.39 11.56 -2.23
N HIS A 337 -37.74 10.76 -3.08
CA HIS A 337 -38.17 10.56 -4.47
C HIS A 337 -39.43 9.70 -4.61
N SER A 338 -39.62 8.72 -3.72
CA SER A 338 -40.75 7.77 -3.75
C SER A 338 -42.05 8.33 -3.16
N ARG A 339 -42.07 9.53 -2.55
CA ARG A 339 -43.35 10.14 -2.16
C ARG A 339 -44.08 10.55 -3.44
N PRO A 340 -45.24 9.94 -3.74
CA PRO A 340 -45.98 10.27 -4.94
C PRO A 340 -46.35 11.76 -4.89
N THR A 341 -46.16 12.42 -6.03
CA THR A 341 -46.67 13.76 -6.36
C THR A 341 -48.20 13.71 -6.40
N ASN A 342 -48.85 13.33 -5.31
CA ASN A 342 -50.29 13.11 -5.24
C ASN A 342 -51.01 14.43 -4.90
N GLN A 343 -50.81 15.45 -5.74
CA GLN A 343 -51.51 16.74 -5.65
C GLN A 343 -51.83 17.39 -7.01
N PHE A 344 -51.92 16.60 -8.08
CA PHE A 344 -52.56 17.05 -9.33
C PHE A 344 -53.76 16.15 -9.66
N ALA A 345 -54.77 16.19 -8.80
CA ALA A 345 -56.12 15.72 -9.11
C ALA A 345 -57.12 16.51 -8.26
N HIS A 346 -57.40 17.74 -8.67
CA HIS A 346 -58.66 18.41 -8.39
C HIS A 346 -59.01 19.36 -9.54
#